data_AF-A0AAW6NHY2-F1
#
_entry.id   AF-A0AAW6NHY2-F1
#
_cell.length_a   1.000
_cell.length_b   1.000
_cell.length_c   1.000
_cell.angle_alpha   90.00
_cell.angle_beta   90.00
_cell.angle_gamma   90.00
#
_symmetry.space_group_name_H-M   'P 1'
#
loop_
_entity.id
_entity.type
_entity.pdbx_description
1 polymer ?
#
loop_
_entity_poly.entity_id
_entity_poly.type
_entity_poly.pdbx_seq_one_letter_code
_entity_poly.pdbx_strand_id
1 'polypeptide(L)'
;MSFDDINAIVGFQGGGGQRTLEIIWPDWAKEQTERLVATLKAQDLTKEHLEAFAAFLQTAFQDAIFHRLQSFERHAFEYGHARLAGMHSDLQGMSVADEQAVRAMGGQGTQLAYMFRDLWNGTDVVRIMKRNKTLLEQGKPPEELLGAINALRERGGAHEVAADLILAARIRGAVHHTLQISNQLELEKRLVRDLRAAALTHVHLTSIQVDISELPNPE
;
A
#
# COMPACT_ATOMS: atom_id res chain seq x y z
N MET A 1 -28.66 -2.34 24.97
CA MET A 1 -27.57 -1.36 24.77
C MET A 1 -27.54 -1.08 23.28
N SER A 2 -27.97 0.11 22.90
CA SER A 2 -28.08 0.54 21.50
C SER A 2 -26.69 0.79 20.89
N PHE A 3 -26.60 0.86 19.56
CA PHE A 3 -25.36 1.21 18.88
C PHE A 3 -24.89 2.62 19.28
N ASP A 4 -25.83 3.52 19.61
CA ASP A 4 -25.57 4.86 20.10
C ASP A 4 -24.96 4.84 21.52
N ASP A 5 -25.36 3.89 22.37
CA ASP A 5 -24.80 3.73 23.72
C ASP A 5 -23.32 3.28 23.66
N ILE A 6 -22.98 2.40 22.70
CA ILE A 6 -21.60 1.94 22.50
C ILE A 6 -20.73 3.07 21.92
N ASN A 7 -21.28 3.86 20.98
CA ASN A 7 -20.62 5.03 20.41
C ASN A 7 -20.32 6.11 21.48
N ALA A 8 -21.23 6.31 22.43
CA ALA A 8 -21.06 7.26 23.53
C ALA A 8 -19.99 6.83 24.55
N ILE A 9 -19.76 5.53 24.75
CA ILE A 9 -18.83 5.00 25.77
C ILE A 9 -17.39 4.94 25.25
N VAL A 10 -17.18 4.64 23.98
CA VAL A 10 -15.85 4.35 23.43
C VAL A 10 -15.27 5.53 22.63
N GLY A 11 -16.12 6.40 22.07
CA GLY A 11 -15.72 7.21 20.92
C GLY A 11 -15.24 8.65 21.16
N PHE A 12 -15.62 9.33 22.25
CA PHE A 12 -15.43 10.80 22.30
C PHE A 12 -15.16 11.36 23.70
N GLN A 13 -13.99 11.99 23.87
CA GLN A 13 -13.79 13.01 24.89
C GLN A 13 -13.49 14.36 24.21
N GLY A 14 -14.44 15.30 24.29
CA GLY A 14 -14.24 16.72 24.00
C GLY A 14 -14.62 17.18 22.59
N GLY A 15 -15.42 18.26 22.51
CA GLY A 15 -15.92 18.83 21.26
C GLY A 15 -14.81 19.35 20.32
N GLY A 16 -14.91 18.99 19.04
CA GLY A 16 -13.90 19.29 18.00
C GLY A 16 -12.95 18.12 17.68
N GLY A 17 -13.39 16.89 17.98
CA GLY A 17 -12.60 15.71 18.36
C GLY A 17 -11.35 15.33 17.55
N GLN A 18 -10.23 15.26 18.27
CA GLN A 18 -9.03 14.49 17.95
C GLN A 18 -9.27 12.99 18.20
N ARG A 19 -8.61 12.11 17.42
CA ARG A 19 -8.77 10.65 17.56
C ARG A 19 -8.29 10.19 18.93
N THR A 20 -8.87 9.12 19.50
CA THR A 20 -8.44 8.57 20.80
C THR A 20 -6.94 8.34 20.88
N LEU A 21 -6.32 7.86 19.80
CA LEU A 21 -4.87 7.67 19.69
C LEU A 21 -4.09 9.00 19.71
N GLU A 22 -4.61 10.08 19.15
CA GLU A 22 -3.99 11.41 19.19
C GLU A 22 -4.01 12.00 20.61
N ILE A 23 -5.01 11.63 21.42
CA ILE A 23 -5.15 12.08 22.81
C ILE A 23 -4.24 11.27 23.75
N ILE A 24 -4.18 9.94 23.58
CA ILE A 24 -3.42 9.07 24.50
C ILE A 24 -1.97 8.83 24.05
N TRP A 25 -1.65 9.11 22.79
CA TRP A 25 -0.34 8.93 22.18
C TRP A 25 -0.05 10.06 21.18
N PRO A 26 0.30 11.26 21.67
CA PRO A 26 0.43 12.46 20.83
C PRO A 26 1.48 12.35 19.72
N ASP A 27 2.51 11.52 19.91
CA ASP A 27 3.57 11.30 18.92
C ASP A 27 3.28 10.15 17.92
N TRP A 28 2.13 9.46 18.04
CA TRP A 28 1.85 8.26 17.24
C TRP A 28 1.96 8.52 15.73
N ALA A 29 1.33 9.59 15.23
CA ALA A 29 1.34 9.92 13.80
C ALA A 29 2.75 10.18 13.27
N LYS A 30 3.60 10.82 14.08
CA LYS A 30 4.99 11.09 13.76
C LYS A 30 5.80 9.79 13.71
N GLU A 31 5.69 8.94 14.74
CA GLU A 31 6.38 7.65 14.78
C GLU A 31 5.99 6.74 13.60
N GLN A 32 4.71 6.71 13.22
CA GLN A 32 4.25 5.92 12.08
C GLN A 32 4.76 6.48 10.74
N THR A 33 4.83 7.80 10.61
CA THR A 33 5.41 8.46 9.43
C THR A 33 6.90 8.14 9.31
N GLU A 34 7.67 8.28 10.39
CA GLU A 34 9.10 7.97 10.40
C GLU A 34 9.37 6.50 10.05
N ARG A 35 8.55 5.59 10.56
CA ARG A 35 8.60 4.15 10.23
C ARG A 35 8.33 3.88 8.75
N LEU A 36 7.27 4.47 8.20
CA LEU A 36 6.92 4.35 6.78
C LEU A 36 8.07 4.86 5.89
N VAL A 37 8.60 6.04 6.21
CA VAL A 37 9.74 6.64 5.49
C VAL A 37 10.96 5.72 5.55
N ALA A 38 11.32 5.23 6.75
CA ALA A 38 12.46 4.34 6.91
C ALA A 38 12.32 3.03 6.11
N THR A 39 11.09 2.50 6.02
CA THR A 39 10.79 1.25 5.32
C THR A 39 10.88 1.39 3.80
N LEU A 40 10.37 2.49 3.24
CA LEU A 40 10.15 2.64 1.80
C LEU A 40 11.17 3.52 1.09
N LYS A 41 12.08 4.17 1.82
CA LYS A 41 13.05 5.10 1.24
C LYS A 41 13.86 4.41 0.15
N ALA A 42 13.75 4.93 -1.06
CA ALA A 42 14.42 4.44 -2.26
C ALA A 42 14.80 5.63 -3.15
N GLN A 43 15.54 5.39 -4.24
CA GLN A 43 15.96 6.47 -5.14
C GLN A 43 14.78 7.19 -5.81
N ASP A 44 13.69 6.48 -6.06
CA ASP A 44 12.47 6.96 -6.71
C ASP A 44 11.34 7.34 -5.73
N LEU A 45 11.53 7.07 -4.43
CA LEU A 45 10.66 7.51 -3.35
C LEU A 45 11.46 8.33 -2.34
N THR A 46 11.47 9.65 -2.56
CA THR A 46 12.14 10.59 -1.67
C THR A 46 11.42 10.67 -0.32
N LYS A 47 12.08 11.30 0.65
CA LYS A 47 11.48 11.50 1.98
C LYS A 47 10.19 12.31 1.88
N GLU A 48 10.18 13.36 1.06
CA GLU A 48 9.06 14.27 0.88
C GLU A 48 7.86 13.56 0.25
N HIS A 49 8.10 12.69 -0.74
CA HIS A 49 7.08 11.81 -1.31
C HIS A 49 6.42 10.93 -0.24
N LEU A 50 7.24 10.33 0.64
CA LEU A 50 6.77 9.41 1.67
C LEU A 50 6.07 10.13 2.83
N GLU A 51 6.51 11.33 3.19
CA GLU A 51 5.82 12.19 4.17
C GLU A 51 4.46 12.65 3.63
N ALA A 52 4.38 13.06 2.37
CA ALA A 52 3.12 13.40 1.72
C ALA A 52 2.17 12.19 1.65
N PHE A 53 2.70 11.00 1.32
CA PHE A 53 1.91 9.77 1.34
C PHE A 53 1.43 9.43 2.76
N ALA A 54 2.27 9.54 3.78
CA ALA A 54 1.86 9.32 5.18
C ALA A 54 0.75 10.29 5.62
N ALA A 55 0.86 11.58 5.25
CA ALA A 55 -0.16 12.58 5.51
C ALA A 55 -1.48 12.24 4.80
N PHE A 56 -1.42 11.76 3.56
CA PHE A 56 -2.60 11.25 2.86
C PHE A 56 -3.23 10.08 3.62
N LEU A 57 -2.45 9.09 4.06
CA LEU A 57 -3.00 7.94 4.79
C LEU A 57 -3.73 8.38 6.07
N GLN A 58 -3.19 9.35 6.80
CA GLN A 58 -3.82 9.89 8.00
C GLN A 58 -5.13 10.62 7.67
N THR A 59 -5.09 11.56 6.73
CA THR A 59 -6.25 12.38 6.34
C THR A 59 -7.37 11.56 5.69
N ALA A 60 -7.02 10.48 4.99
CA ALA A 60 -7.95 9.54 4.36
C ALA A 60 -8.36 8.38 5.28
N PHE A 61 -8.00 8.41 6.57
CA PHE A 61 -8.35 7.39 7.58
C PHE A 61 -7.87 5.96 7.22
N GLN A 62 -6.70 5.84 6.59
CA GLN A 62 -6.09 4.58 6.17
C GLN A 62 -5.08 4.03 7.19
N ASP A 63 -5.38 4.17 8.49
CA ASP A 63 -4.48 3.79 9.60
C ASP A 63 -4.13 2.29 9.62
N ALA A 64 -4.94 1.47 8.95
CA ALA A 64 -4.71 0.03 8.80
C ALA A 64 -3.32 -0.28 8.21
N ILE A 65 -2.79 0.56 7.32
CA ILE A 65 -1.43 0.40 6.78
C ILE A 65 -0.39 0.48 7.90
N PHE A 66 -0.48 1.49 8.77
CA PHE A 66 0.47 1.65 9.87
C PHE A 66 0.40 0.48 10.85
N HIS A 67 -0.81 0.05 11.21
CA HIS A 67 -0.99 -1.11 12.08
C HIS A 67 -0.44 -2.41 11.49
N ARG A 68 -0.63 -2.64 10.19
CA ARG A 68 -0.09 -3.81 9.50
C ARG A 68 1.42 -3.79 9.41
N LEU A 69 2.02 -2.62 9.12
CA LEU A 69 3.46 -2.45 9.09
C LEU A 69 4.08 -2.72 10.47
N GLN A 70 3.53 -2.11 11.53
CA GLN A 70 3.99 -2.32 12.90
C GLN A 70 3.85 -3.79 13.34
N SER A 71 2.72 -4.44 13.02
CA SER A 71 2.50 -5.86 13.33
C SER A 71 3.50 -6.75 12.59
N PHE A 72 3.73 -6.48 11.32
CA PHE A 72 4.67 -7.24 10.50
C PHE A 72 6.09 -7.16 11.06
N GLU A 73 6.55 -5.94 11.39
CA GLU A 73 7.87 -5.73 12.00
C GLU A 73 7.99 -6.47 13.33
N ARG A 74 6.94 -6.43 14.18
CA ARG A 74 6.94 -7.18 15.43
C ARG A 74 7.14 -8.68 15.17
N HIS A 75 6.40 -9.27 14.24
CA HIS A 75 6.58 -10.67 13.87
C HIS A 75 7.96 -10.95 13.26
N ALA A 76 8.55 -10.03 12.50
CA ALA A 76 9.89 -10.19 11.92
C ALA A 76 11.00 -10.31 13.01
N PHE A 77 10.82 -9.66 14.15
CA PHE A 77 11.74 -9.69 15.29
C PHE A 77 11.36 -10.69 16.39
N GLU A 78 10.19 -11.32 16.30
CA GLU A 78 9.76 -12.37 17.22
C GLU A 78 10.57 -13.68 17.03
N TYR A 79 10.78 -14.38 18.14
CA TYR A 79 11.37 -15.72 18.15
C TYR A 79 10.27 -16.76 18.24
N GLY A 80 10.23 -17.70 17.27
CA GLY A 80 9.32 -18.84 17.32
C GLY A 80 8.78 -19.29 15.96
N HIS A 81 8.11 -20.44 15.96
CA HIS A 81 7.57 -21.06 14.74
C HIS A 81 6.35 -20.31 14.17
N ALA A 82 5.63 -19.55 14.99
CA ALA A 82 4.44 -18.80 14.58
C ALA A 82 4.76 -17.50 13.82
N ARG A 83 6.00 -17.01 13.89
CA ARG A 83 6.38 -15.70 13.33
C ARG A 83 6.11 -15.57 11.83
N LEU A 84 6.44 -16.61 11.06
CA LEU A 84 6.24 -16.60 9.61
C LEU A 84 4.74 -16.60 9.28
N ALA A 85 3.91 -17.33 10.04
CA ALA A 85 2.47 -17.30 9.87
C ALA A 85 1.88 -15.92 10.19
N GLY A 86 2.41 -15.23 11.22
CA GLY A 86 2.08 -13.84 11.53
C GLY A 86 2.42 -12.89 10.40
N MET A 87 3.65 -12.97 9.88
CA MET A 87 4.10 -12.16 8.73
C MET A 87 3.27 -12.41 7.46
N HIS A 88 2.86 -13.66 7.22
CA HIS A 88 1.93 -14.00 6.13
C HIS A 88 0.57 -13.31 6.28
N SER A 89 -0.01 -13.42 7.48
CA SER A 89 -1.27 -12.75 7.79
C SER A 89 -1.16 -11.24 7.64
N ASP A 90 -0.03 -10.65 8.04
CA ASP A 90 0.19 -9.21 7.91
C ASP A 90 0.41 -8.78 6.47
N LEU A 91 1.10 -9.58 5.63
CA LEU A 91 1.21 -9.31 4.20
C LEU A 91 -0.17 -9.34 3.52
N GLN A 92 -0.99 -10.36 3.82
CA GLN A 92 -2.35 -10.42 3.29
C GLN A 92 -3.20 -9.24 3.77
N GLY A 93 -3.10 -8.92 5.06
CA GLY A 93 -3.78 -7.76 5.65
C GLY A 93 -3.31 -6.43 5.06
N MET A 94 -2.03 -6.29 4.74
CA MET A 94 -1.45 -5.13 4.07
C MET A 94 -2.06 -4.97 2.68
N SER A 95 -2.10 -6.04 1.87
CA SER A 95 -2.66 -5.96 0.52
C SER A 95 -4.12 -5.51 0.48
N VAL A 96 -4.90 -5.85 1.52
CA VAL A 96 -6.28 -5.38 1.69
C VAL A 96 -6.29 -3.89 2.07
N ALA A 97 -5.41 -3.47 2.98
CA ALA A 97 -5.27 -2.06 3.36
C ALA A 97 -4.81 -1.19 2.17
N ASP A 98 -3.86 -1.68 1.37
CA ASP A 98 -3.40 -1.02 0.14
C ASP A 98 -4.54 -0.88 -0.87
N GLU A 99 -5.40 -1.89 -1.04
CA GLU A 99 -6.59 -1.75 -1.88
C GLU A 99 -7.51 -0.61 -1.40
N GLN A 100 -7.71 -0.46 -0.09
CA GLN A 100 -8.53 0.63 0.45
C GLN A 100 -7.86 1.99 0.27
N ALA A 101 -6.54 2.08 0.47
CA ALA A 101 -5.78 3.31 0.21
C ALA A 101 -5.87 3.71 -1.27
N VAL A 102 -5.72 2.75 -2.19
CA VAL A 102 -5.84 3.00 -3.63
C VAL A 102 -7.27 3.39 -4.03
N ARG A 103 -8.31 2.84 -3.38
CA ARG A 103 -9.69 3.34 -3.54
C ARG A 103 -9.83 4.78 -3.05
N ALA A 104 -9.24 5.13 -1.92
CA ALA A 104 -9.26 6.49 -1.38
C ALA A 104 -8.51 7.49 -2.30
N MET A 105 -7.53 7.03 -3.08
CA MET A 105 -6.89 7.82 -4.15
C MET A 105 -7.78 8.01 -5.39
N GLY A 106 -9.00 7.47 -5.40
CA GLY A 106 -9.95 7.55 -6.52
C GLY A 106 -9.99 6.29 -7.40
N GLY A 107 -9.26 5.23 -7.05
CA GLY A 107 -9.25 3.97 -7.79
C GLY A 107 -10.65 3.35 -7.90
N GLN A 108 -11.10 3.09 -9.13
CA GLN A 108 -12.41 2.50 -9.41
C GLN A 108 -12.29 1.03 -9.80
N GLY A 109 -13.34 0.25 -9.50
CA GLY A 109 -13.46 -1.15 -9.91
C GLY A 109 -13.43 -2.17 -8.76
N THR A 110 -13.50 -3.44 -9.14
CA THR A 110 -13.62 -4.58 -8.21
C THR A 110 -12.28 -5.22 -7.85
N GLN A 111 -11.24 -4.99 -8.63
CA GLN A 111 -9.91 -5.59 -8.45
C GLN A 111 -8.82 -4.53 -8.46
N LEU A 112 -7.83 -4.69 -7.59
CA LEU A 112 -6.70 -3.76 -7.43
C LEU A 112 -5.94 -3.52 -8.75
N ALA A 113 -5.79 -4.56 -9.59
CA ALA A 113 -5.18 -4.43 -10.92
C ALA A 113 -5.87 -3.40 -11.82
N TYR A 114 -7.21 -3.33 -11.77
CA TYR A 114 -7.97 -2.39 -12.58
C TYR A 114 -7.90 -0.97 -12.01
N MET A 115 -7.91 -0.83 -10.69
CA MET A 115 -7.70 0.47 -10.05
C MET A 115 -6.36 1.07 -10.43
N PHE A 116 -5.27 0.31 -10.33
CA PHE A 116 -3.95 0.78 -10.74
C PHE A 116 -3.91 1.15 -12.22
N ARG A 117 -4.48 0.32 -13.10
CA ARG A 117 -4.51 0.62 -14.53
C ARG A 117 -5.23 1.92 -14.84
N ASP A 118 -6.32 2.19 -14.13
CA ASP A 118 -7.14 3.37 -14.36
C ASP A 118 -6.47 4.64 -13.79
N LEU A 119 -5.84 4.54 -12.61
CA LEU A 119 -5.09 5.64 -11.99
C LEU A 119 -3.81 6.02 -12.75
N TRP A 120 -3.17 5.06 -13.44
CA TRP A 120 -1.97 5.29 -14.25
C TRP A 120 -2.26 5.56 -15.74
N ASN A 121 -3.52 5.85 -16.10
CA ASN A 121 -3.92 6.00 -17.49
C ASN A 121 -3.10 7.07 -18.24
N GLY A 122 -2.78 6.79 -19.51
CA GLY A 122 -1.95 7.68 -20.33
C GLY A 122 -0.43 7.49 -20.16
N THR A 123 0.02 6.64 -19.24
CA THR A 123 1.46 6.38 -19.02
C THR A 123 1.96 5.09 -19.68
N ASP A 124 3.29 4.94 -19.76
CA ASP A 124 3.94 3.70 -20.20
C ASP A 124 3.67 2.52 -19.26
N VAL A 125 3.44 2.78 -17.98
CA VAL A 125 3.12 1.76 -16.97
C VAL A 125 1.89 0.95 -17.40
N VAL A 126 0.82 1.62 -17.84
CA VAL A 126 -0.41 0.95 -18.33
C VAL A 126 -0.15 0.11 -19.57
N ARG A 127 0.69 0.61 -20.48
CA ARG A 127 1.06 -0.14 -21.69
C ARG A 127 1.81 -1.42 -21.33
N ILE A 128 2.72 -1.35 -20.36
CA ILE A 128 3.50 -2.49 -19.87
C ILE A 128 2.59 -3.48 -19.13
N MET A 129 1.71 -3.02 -18.25
CA MET A 129 0.73 -3.86 -17.56
C MET A 129 -0.19 -4.60 -18.55
N LYS A 130 -0.70 -3.92 -19.59
CA LYS A 130 -1.51 -4.53 -20.65
C LYS A 130 -0.73 -5.58 -21.45
N ARG A 131 0.55 -5.34 -21.76
CA ARG A 131 1.42 -6.32 -22.43
C ARG A 131 1.68 -7.55 -21.57
N ASN A 132 1.66 -7.39 -20.25
CA ASN A 132 1.86 -8.45 -19.26
C ASN A 132 0.53 -8.92 -18.65
N LYS A 133 -0.57 -8.86 -19.41
CA LYS A 133 -1.93 -9.27 -18.96
C LYS A 133 -1.98 -10.67 -18.35
N THR A 134 -1.16 -11.60 -18.85
CA THR A 134 -1.05 -12.95 -18.30
C THR A 134 -0.58 -12.93 -16.84
N LEU A 135 0.34 -12.05 -16.47
CA LEU A 135 0.80 -11.93 -15.07
C LEU A 135 -0.29 -11.38 -14.15
N LEU A 136 -1.25 -10.61 -14.68
CA LEU A 136 -2.36 -10.05 -13.92
C LEU A 136 -3.51 -11.05 -13.77
N GLU A 137 -3.84 -11.78 -14.83
CA GLU A 137 -5.09 -12.54 -14.93
C GLU A 137 -4.93 -14.05 -14.81
N GLN A 138 -3.72 -14.60 -14.89
CA GLN A 138 -3.53 -16.03 -14.68
C GLN A 138 -3.95 -16.40 -13.25
N GLY A 139 -4.78 -17.43 -13.11
CA GLY A 139 -5.19 -17.98 -11.81
C GLY A 139 -4.07 -18.72 -11.06
N LYS A 140 -2.81 -18.42 -11.38
CA LYS A 140 -1.64 -19.06 -10.77
C LYS A 140 -1.30 -18.41 -9.43
N PRO A 141 -0.71 -19.17 -8.49
CA PRO A 141 -0.11 -18.60 -7.29
C PRO A 141 0.92 -17.52 -7.66
N PRO A 142 1.02 -16.42 -6.90
CA PRO A 142 2.01 -15.37 -7.15
C PRO A 142 3.44 -15.93 -7.31
N GLU A 143 3.78 -16.98 -6.57
CA GLU A 143 5.07 -17.67 -6.58
C GLU A 143 5.51 -18.13 -7.97
N GLU A 144 4.59 -18.69 -8.76
CA GLU A 144 4.87 -19.14 -10.12
C GLU A 144 5.15 -17.97 -11.08
N LEU A 145 4.69 -16.77 -10.73
CA LEU A 145 4.80 -15.57 -11.55
C LEU A 145 6.01 -14.70 -11.16
N LEU A 146 6.61 -14.93 -9.99
CA LEU A 146 7.69 -14.10 -9.44
C LEU A 146 8.90 -13.97 -10.36
N GLY A 147 9.33 -15.07 -11.00
CA GLY A 147 10.47 -15.03 -11.91
C GLY A 147 10.25 -14.04 -13.05
N ALA A 148 9.06 -14.06 -13.66
CA ALA A 148 8.71 -13.15 -14.74
C ALA A 148 8.53 -11.70 -14.24
N ILE A 149 7.92 -11.52 -13.06
CA ILE A 149 7.76 -10.20 -12.43
C ILE A 149 9.12 -9.58 -12.10
N ASN A 150 10.06 -10.36 -11.58
CA ASN A 150 11.41 -9.87 -11.24
C ASN A 150 12.21 -9.54 -12.50
N ALA A 151 12.15 -10.36 -13.54
CA ALA A 151 12.77 -10.07 -14.84
C ALA A 151 12.18 -8.82 -15.51
N LEU A 152 10.89 -8.52 -15.28
CA LEU A 152 10.29 -7.26 -15.70
C LEU A 152 10.89 -6.08 -14.93
N ARG A 153 11.03 -6.23 -13.60
CA ARG A 153 11.57 -5.19 -12.71
C ARG A 153 13.00 -4.81 -13.04
N GLU A 154 13.85 -5.78 -13.39
CA GLU A 154 15.26 -5.56 -13.74
C GLU A 154 15.47 -4.59 -14.92
N ARG A 155 14.42 -4.31 -15.70
CA ARG A 155 14.46 -3.34 -16.80
C ARG A 155 14.38 -1.88 -16.34
N GLY A 156 14.02 -1.63 -15.07
CA GLY A 156 13.97 -0.31 -14.46
C GLY A 156 12.86 0.62 -14.98
N GLY A 157 12.81 1.83 -14.40
CA GLY A 157 11.87 2.88 -14.78
C GLY A 157 10.41 2.42 -14.72
N ALA A 158 9.63 2.69 -15.78
CA ALA A 158 8.22 2.29 -15.85
C ALA A 158 7.98 0.78 -15.76
N HIS A 159 8.98 -0.06 -16.09
CA HIS A 159 8.86 -1.52 -15.96
C HIS A 159 8.96 -1.96 -14.51
N GLU A 160 9.80 -1.31 -13.71
CA GLU A 160 9.89 -1.56 -12.28
C GLU A 160 8.59 -1.19 -11.57
N VAL A 161 8.05 0.00 -11.85
CA VAL A 161 6.75 0.41 -11.33
C VAL A 161 5.67 -0.60 -11.70
N ALA A 162 5.55 -0.94 -13.00
CA ALA A 162 4.57 -1.91 -13.45
C ALA A 162 4.74 -3.28 -12.78
N ALA A 163 5.97 -3.72 -12.51
CA ALA A 163 6.24 -4.98 -11.83
C ALA A 163 5.74 -4.97 -10.37
N ASP A 164 5.91 -3.85 -9.67
CA ASP A 164 5.42 -3.69 -8.28
C ASP A 164 3.88 -3.61 -8.25
N LEU A 165 3.24 -2.87 -9.16
CA LEU A 165 1.78 -2.82 -9.28
C LEU A 165 1.18 -4.20 -9.61
N ILE A 166 1.82 -4.97 -10.50
CA ILE A 166 1.42 -6.34 -10.82
C ILE A 166 1.56 -7.22 -9.59
N LEU A 167 2.68 -7.16 -8.87
CA LEU A 167 2.89 -7.97 -7.67
C LEU A 167 1.82 -7.67 -6.61
N ALA A 168 1.58 -6.40 -6.30
CA ALA A 168 0.58 -5.98 -5.32
C ALA A 168 -0.82 -6.52 -5.67
N ALA A 169 -1.24 -6.36 -6.92
CA ALA A 169 -2.51 -6.91 -7.40
C ALA A 169 -2.58 -8.44 -7.28
N ARG A 170 -1.46 -9.14 -7.47
CA ARG A 170 -1.39 -10.60 -7.35
C ARG A 170 -1.40 -11.08 -5.91
N ILE A 171 -0.70 -10.42 -5.00
CA ILE A 171 -0.78 -10.69 -3.56
C ILE A 171 -2.22 -10.52 -3.11
N ARG A 172 -2.84 -9.40 -3.47
CA ARG A 172 -4.23 -9.11 -3.12
C ARG A 172 -5.23 -10.13 -3.67
N GLY A 173 -5.07 -10.52 -4.94
CA GLY A 173 -5.90 -11.55 -5.58
C GLY A 173 -5.71 -12.94 -4.97
N ALA A 174 -4.54 -13.21 -4.38
CA ALA A 174 -4.20 -14.46 -3.73
C ALA A 174 -4.52 -14.50 -2.23
N VAL A 175 -5.19 -13.49 -1.64
CA VAL A 175 -5.58 -13.51 -0.21
C VAL A 175 -6.43 -14.72 0.16
N HIS A 176 -7.15 -15.31 -0.80
CA HIS A 176 -7.92 -16.54 -0.60
C HIS A 176 -7.12 -17.84 -0.79
N HIS A 177 -5.83 -17.73 -1.13
CA HIS A 177 -4.90 -18.84 -1.30
C HIS A 177 -3.78 -18.73 -0.27
N THR A 178 -3.30 -19.88 0.23
CA THR A 178 -2.14 -19.89 1.12
C THR A 178 -0.89 -19.55 0.32
N LEU A 179 -0.31 -18.38 0.53
CA LEU A 179 1.01 -18.04 0.00
C LEU A 179 2.05 -18.98 0.62
N GLN A 180 2.76 -19.74 -0.20
CA GLN A 180 3.77 -20.70 0.27
C GLN A 180 5.14 -20.02 0.33
N ILE A 181 5.29 -19.07 1.25
CA ILE A 181 6.55 -18.36 1.49
C ILE A 181 7.19 -18.90 2.75
N SER A 182 8.30 -19.62 2.60
CA SER A 182 9.02 -20.23 3.72
C SER A 182 10.17 -19.36 4.25
N ASN A 183 10.46 -18.23 3.61
CA ASN A 183 11.57 -17.35 3.94
C ASN A 183 11.09 -15.96 4.39
N GLN A 184 11.55 -15.53 5.56
CA GLN A 184 11.32 -14.20 6.12
C GLN A 184 11.71 -13.07 5.16
N LEU A 185 12.90 -13.14 4.55
CA LEU A 185 13.38 -12.09 3.65
C LEU A 185 12.47 -11.91 2.43
N GLU A 186 11.86 -13.00 1.97
CA GLU A 186 10.94 -12.97 0.84
C GLU A 186 9.59 -12.34 1.24
N LEU A 187 9.12 -12.57 2.47
CA LEU A 187 7.96 -11.87 3.02
C LEU A 187 8.23 -10.37 3.14
N GLU A 188 9.39 -9.98 3.68
CA GLU A 188 9.78 -8.57 3.83
C GLU A 188 9.83 -7.85 2.47
N LYS A 189 10.48 -8.47 1.47
CA LYS A 189 10.53 -7.92 0.11
C LYS A 189 9.13 -7.74 -0.49
N ARG A 190 8.22 -8.69 -0.27
CA ARG A 190 6.86 -8.59 -0.81
C ARG A 190 6.05 -7.50 -0.13
N LEU A 191 6.14 -7.39 1.19
CA LEU A 191 5.48 -6.30 1.94
C LEU A 191 5.94 -4.94 1.43
N VAL A 192 7.26 -4.74 1.30
CA VAL A 192 7.83 -3.48 0.81
C VAL A 192 7.31 -3.17 -0.59
N ARG A 193 7.25 -4.16 -1.48
CA ARG A 193 6.79 -3.96 -2.86
C ARG A 193 5.28 -3.70 -2.98
N ASP A 194 4.48 -4.36 -2.15
CA ASP A 194 3.03 -4.13 -2.05
C ASP A 194 2.77 -2.66 -1.67
N LEU A 195 3.36 -2.23 -0.55
CA LEU A 195 3.19 -0.88 -0.03
C LEU A 195 3.82 0.20 -0.92
N ARG A 196 4.95 -0.11 -1.55
CA ARG A 196 5.59 0.75 -2.56
C ARG A 196 4.69 0.98 -3.77
N ALA A 197 3.87 0.01 -4.19
CA ALA A 197 2.92 0.19 -5.29
C ALA A 197 1.89 1.29 -4.98
N ALA A 198 1.36 1.31 -3.74
CA ALA A 198 0.46 2.37 -3.28
C ALA A 198 1.17 3.73 -3.20
N ALA A 199 2.36 3.78 -2.60
CA ALA A 199 3.14 5.01 -2.47
C ALA A 199 3.50 5.63 -3.83
N LEU A 200 3.97 4.82 -4.79
CA LEU A 200 4.28 5.29 -6.15
C LEU A 200 3.04 5.82 -6.88
N THR A 201 1.89 5.16 -6.69
CA THR A 201 0.62 5.61 -7.27
C THR A 201 0.21 6.96 -6.68
N HIS A 202 0.33 7.14 -5.36
CA HIS A 202 0.08 8.43 -4.72
C HIS A 202 0.99 9.53 -5.28
N VAL A 203 2.30 9.29 -5.38
CA VAL A 203 3.26 10.24 -5.95
C VAL A 203 2.87 10.63 -7.38
N HIS A 204 2.53 9.64 -8.22
CA HIS A 204 2.08 9.89 -9.58
C HIS A 204 0.87 10.84 -9.63
N LEU A 205 -0.16 10.59 -8.82
CA LEU A 205 -1.36 11.42 -8.81
C LEU A 205 -1.10 12.84 -8.31
N THR A 206 -0.24 12.99 -7.30
CA THR A 206 0.14 14.32 -6.79
C THR A 206 0.94 15.12 -7.82
N SER A 207 1.81 14.48 -8.61
CA SER A 207 2.56 15.18 -9.68
C SER A 207 1.63 15.74 -10.76
N ILE A 208 0.56 15.00 -11.12
CA ILE A 208 -0.42 15.47 -12.12
C ILE A 208 -1.23 16.66 -11.59
N GLN A 209 -1.60 16.65 -10.30
CA GLN A 209 -2.39 17.73 -9.71
C GLN A 209 -1.62 19.05 -9.64
N VAL A 210 -0.31 19.00 -9.37
CA VAL A 210 0.57 20.18 -9.38
C VAL A 210 0.64 20.77 -10.79
N ASP A 211 0.88 19.94 -11.82
CA ASP A 211 0.96 20.39 -13.23
C ASP A 211 -0.33 21.07 -13.71
N ILE A 212 -1.51 20.62 -13.26
CA ILE A 212 -2.80 21.23 -13.64
C ILE A 212 -3.01 22.57 -12.91
N SER A 213 -2.55 22.70 -11.67
CA SER A 213 -2.70 23.93 -10.87
C SER A 213 -1.81 25.09 -11.33
N GLU A 214 -0.80 24.82 -12.16
CA GLU A 214 0.11 25.82 -12.74
C GLU A 214 -0.33 26.32 -14.13
N LEU A 215 -1.43 25.79 -14.68
CA LEU A 215 -1.97 26.27 -15.96
C LEU A 215 -2.68 27.63 -15.76
N PRO A 216 -2.35 28.66 -16.57
CA PRO A 216 -3.01 29.95 -16.46
C PRO A 216 -4.51 29.80 -16.75
N ASN A 217 -5.34 30.48 -15.94
CA ASN A 217 -6.78 30.53 -16.16
C ASN A 217 -7.06 30.97 -17.61
N PRO A 218 -7.92 30.26 -18.36
CA PRO A 218 -8.39 30.78 -19.63
C PRO A 218 -9.22 32.04 -19.34
N GLU A 219 -8.75 33.18 -19.85
CA GLU A 219 -9.46 34.46 -19.87
C GLU A 219 -10.81 34.37 -20.59
#